data_AF-A0A382K3K8-F1
#
_entry.id   AF-A0A382K3K8-F1
#
_cell.length_a   1.000
_cell.length_b   1.000
_cell.length_c   1.000
_cell.angle_alpha   90.00
_cell.angle_beta   90.00
_cell.angle_gamma   90.00
#
_symmetry.space_group_name_H-M   'P 1'
#
loop_
_entity.id
_entity.type
_entity.pdbx_description
1 polymer ?
#
loop_
_entity_poly.entity_id
_entity_poly.type
_entity_poly.pdbx_seq_one_letter_code
_entity_poly.pdbx_strand_id
1 'polypeptide(L)'
;MSIKTITITGAAGQIGYQLAFRIASGQLLGLGEKVNLKLLEIPIALDALNGVAMELDDCAFPSLETITATDDASVAFQDCDYAFLVGAKPRGPGMERSDLLIGNADIFSTQGNAINEHANRNIKVLVVGNPANTNALITMSNAPDIDPKSFTAMMRLDHNRALAQLAGKTDSHVSGIKKLTIWGNHSTTQYPDIHHATVNDQIATSLVSLDWMQNNFIPNVQQRGAKIIQARGLSSAASAASAAIDHIRDWTFGSADND
;
A
#
# COMPACT_ATOMS: atom_id res chain seq x y z
N MET A 1 22.74 -0.48 13.37
CA MET A 1 21.45 -1.18 13.31
C MET A 1 21.57 -2.41 12.42
N SER A 2 20.67 -3.39 12.56
CA SER A 2 20.57 -4.49 11.58
C SER A 2 19.98 -3.96 10.28
N ILE A 3 20.59 -4.27 9.14
CA ILE A 3 20.05 -3.95 7.80
C ILE A 3 18.66 -4.59 7.66
N LYS A 4 17.70 -3.85 7.09
CA LYS A 4 16.33 -4.32 6.89
C LYS A 4 16.09 -4.81 5.47
N THR A 5 15.53 -5.99 5.32
CA THR A 5 15.19 -6.54 4.00
C THR A 5 13.74 -6.24 3.66
N ILE A 6 13.52 -5.59 2.52
CA ILE A 6 12.21 -5.14 2.08
C ILE A 6 11.88 -5.78 0.74
N THR A 7 10.75 -6.47 0.67
CA THR A 7 10.27 -7.11 -0.55
C THR A 7 9.17 -6.29 -1.21
N ILE A 8 9.25 -6.07 -2.52
CA ILE A 8 8.21 -5.43 -3.32
C ILE A 8 7.83 -6.39 -4.45
N THR A 9 6.57 -6.84 -4.49
CA THR A 9 6.06 -7.65 -5.62
C THR A 9 5.45 -6.77 -6.70
N GLY A 10 5.43 -7.19 -7.96
CA GLY A 10 4.99 -6.32 -9.06
C GLY A 10 5.87 -5.07 -9.19
N ALA A 11 7.16 -5.24 -8.91
CA ALA A 11 8.11 -4.15 -8.69
C ALA A 11 8.41 -3.33 -9.95
N ALA A 12 8.25 -3.92 -11.15
CA ALA A 12 8.38 -3.19 -12.42
C ALA A 12 7.10 -2.39 -12.77
N GLY A 13 6.00 -2.62 -12.05
CA GLY A 13 4.76 -1.88 -12.23
C GLY A 13 4.83 -0.43 -11.72
N GLN A 14 3.85 0.39 -12.10
CA GLN A 14 3.84 1.84 -11.79
C GLN A 14 3.92 2.16 -10.29
N ILE A 15 3.27 1.36 -9.43
CA ILE A 15 3.33 1.56 -7.98
C ILE A 15 4.67 1.05 -7.44
N GLY A 16 5.14 -0.12 -7.91
CA GLY A 16 6.43 -0.70 -7.53
C GLY A 16 7.59 0.25 -7.81
N TYR A 17 7.62 0.83 -9.02
CA TYR A 17 8.59 1.85 -9.40
C TYR A 17 8.56 3.05 -8.43
N GLN A 18 7.41 3.59 -8.06
CA GLN A 18 7.34 4.71 -7.12
C GLN A 18 7.77 4.32 -5.69
N LEU A 19 7.45 3.09 -5.26
CA LEU A 19 7.83 2.58 -3.94
C LEU A 19 9.33 2.35 -3.82
N ALA A 20 9.93 1.67 -4.79
CA ALA A 20 11.32 1.24 -4.72
C ALA A 20 12.27 2.43 -4.48
N PHE A 21 12.13 3.51 -5.24
CA PHE A 21 12.98 4.69 -5.12
C PHE A 21 12.75 5.44 -3.82
N ARG A 22 11.49 5.59 -3.39
CA ARG A 22 11.16 6.29 -2.14
C ARG A 22 11.66 5.51 -0.92
N ILE A 23 11.55 4.19 -0.94
CA ILE A 23 12.10 3.32 0.10
C ILE A 23 13.63 3.40 0.09
N ALA A 24 14.26 3.26 -1.07
CA ALA A 24 15.71 3.36 -1.24
C ALA A 24 16.26 4.72 -0.78
N SER A 25 15.52 5.81 -0.96
CA SER A 25 15.88 7.16 -0.48
C SER A 25 15.83 7.35 1.04
N GLY A 26 15.40 6.33 1.79
CA GLY A 26 15.26 6.38 3.25
C GLY A 26 13.93 6.96 3.73
N GLN A 27 12.96 7.23 2.85
CA GLN A 27 11.68 7.82 3.25
C GLN A 27 10.85 6.90 4.16
N LEU A 28 11.02 5.58 4.04
CA LEU A 28 10.25 4.62 4.83
C LEU A 28 10.75 4.51 6.27
N LEU A 29 12.06 4.25 6.44
CA LEU A 29 12.67 3.92 7.75
C LEU A 29 13.59 5.02 8.30
N GLY A 30 13.82 6.09 7.53
CA GLY A 30 14.77 7.15 7.86
C GLY A 30 16.14 6.93 7.21
N LEU A 31 16.90 8.03 7.06
CA LEU A 31 18.23 8.03 6.42
C LEU A 31 19.31 7.25 7.21
N GLY A 32 19.06 6.95 8.48
CA GLY A 32 19.97 6.19 9.33
C GLY A 32 19.86 4.67 9.17
N GLU A 33 18.81 4.18 8.51
CA GLU A 33 18.56 2.76 8.32
C GLU A 33 19.00 2.31 6.92
N LYS A 34 19.77 1.22 6.89
CA LYS A 34 20.20 0.56 5.66
C LYS A 34 19.17 -0.48 5.24
N VAL A 35 18.87 -0.56 3.94
CA VAL A 35 17.88 -1.50 3.40
C VAL A 35 18.43 -2.35 2.26
N ASN A 36 18.02 -3.61 2.25
CA ASN A 36 18.12 -4.49 1.07
C ASN A 36 16.77 -4.47 0.36
N LEU A 37 16.76 -4.21 -0.95
CA LEU A 37 15.55 -4.31 -1.76
C LEU A 37 15.51 -5.64 -2.50
N LYS A 38 14.45 -6.41 -2.25
CA LYS A 38 14.12 -7.61 -3.01
C LYS A 38 12.91 -7.33 -3.89
N LEU A 39 13.12 -7.33 -5.19
CA LEU A 39 12.12 -6.94 -6.17
C LEU A 39 11.65 -8.20 -6.89
N LEU A 40 10.36 -8.51 -6.77
CA LEU A 40 9.74 -9.70 -7.37
C LEU A 40 8.85 -9.30 -8.54
N GLU A 41 9.04 -9.96 -9.68
CA GLU A 41 8.16 -9.86 -10.85
C GLU A 41 7.83 -11.24 -11.43
N ILE A 42 6.86 -11.26 -12.34
CA ILE A 42 6.63 -12.43 -13.19
C ILE A 42 7.72 -12.56 -14.27
N PRO A 43 8.00 -13.77 -14.81
CA PRO A 43 9.11 -13.99 -15.75
C PRO A 43 9.12 -13.03 -16.96
N ILE A 44 7.94 -12.71 -17.51
CA ILE A 44 7.81 -11.82 -18.68
C ILE A 44 8.16 -10.35 -18.37
N ALA A 45 8.21 -9.95 -17.10
CA ALA A 45 8.53 -8.59 -16.67
C ALA A 45 9.96 -8.45 -16.11
N LEU A 46 10.78 -9.52 -16.14
CA LEU A 46 12.15 -9.48 -15.61
C LEU A 46 13.05 -8.47 -16.31
N ASP A 47 12.95 -8.31 -17.63
CA ASP A 47 13.76 -7.31 -18.35
C ASP A 47 13.43 -5.89 -17.89
N ALA A 48 12.13 -5.58 -17.69
CA ALA A 48 11.69 -4.30 -17.15
C ALA A 48 12.15 -4.13 -15.70
N LEU A 49 12.11 -5.20 -14.90
CA LEU A 49 12.58 -5.20 -13.52
C LEU A 49 14.08 -4.90 -13.41
N ASN A 50 14.89 -5.50 -14.30
CA ASN A 50 16.31 -5.20 -14.41
C ASN A 50 16.55 -3.74 -14.78
N GLY A 51 15.70 -3.16 -15.62
CA GLY A 51 15.65 -1.72 -15.87
C GLY A 51 15.48 -0.89 -14.60
N VAL A 52 14.51 -1.24 -13.76
CA VAL A 52 14.29 -0.58 -12.46
C VAL A 52 15.49 -0.73 -11.53
N ALA A 53 16.14 -1.90 -11.50
CA ALA A 53 17.34 -2.13 -10.71
C ALA A 53 18.51 -1.23 -11.15
N MET A 54 18.73 -1.08 -12.47
CA MET A 54 19.75 -0.16 -13.01
C MET A 54 19.48 1.29 -12.58
N GLU A 55 18.23 1.76 -12.68
CA GLU A 55 17.89 3.13 -12.26
C GLU A 55 18.07 3.35 -10.74
N LEU A 56 17.83 2.33 -9.92
CA LEU A 56 18.07 2.40 -8.47
C LEU A 56 19.57 2.50 -8.16
N ASP A 57 20.42 1.74 -8.87
CA ASP A 57 21.88 1.84 -8.75
C ASP A 57 22.37 3.24 -9.16
N ASP A 58 21.84 3.78 -10.27
CA ASP A 58 22.18 5.11 -10.78
C ASP A 58 21.81 6.25 -9.82
N CYS A 59 20.89 6.02 -8.89
CA CYS A 59 20.49 7.02 -7.89
C CYS A 59 21.50 7.19 -6.74
N ALA A 60 22.47 6.28 -6.60
CA ALA A 60 23.51 6.34 -5.57
C ALA A 60 22.97 6.57 -4.13
N PHE A 61 21.85 5.92 -3.79
CA PHE A 61 21.20 6.12 -2.49
C PHE A 61 22.05 5.56 -1.33
N PRO A 62 22.45 6.38 -0.34
CA PRO A 62 23.27 5.91 0.78
C PRO A 62 22.57 4.86 1.65
N SER A 63 21.24 4.88 1.72
CA SER A 63 20.44 3.92 2.49
C SER A 63 20.25 2.57 1.79
N LEU A 64 20.49 2.47 0.48
CA LEU A 64 20.33 1.23 -0.27
C LEU A 64 21.63 0.43 -0.23
N GLU A 65 21.57 -0.79 0.28
CA GLU A 65 22.76 -1.65 0.40
C GLU A 65 22.84 -2.67 -0.74
N THR A 66 21.75 -3.39 -1.01
CA THR A 66 21.69 -4.37 -2.11
C THR A 66 20.35 -4.33 -2.83
N ILE A 67 20.35 -4.71 -4.10
CA ILE A 67 19.17 -4.95 -4.92
C ILE A 67 19.20 -6.41 -5.38
N THR A 68 18.08 -7.11 -5.25
CA THR A 68 17.88 -8.45 -5.81
C THR A 68 16.63 -8.42 -6.66
N ALA A 69 16.77 -8.53 -7.98
CA ALA A 69 15.67 -8.72 -8.92
C ALA A 69 15.47 -10.21 -9.18
N THR A 70 14.24 -10.72 -9.05
CA THR A 70 13.94 -12.16 -9.20
C THR A 70 12.49 -12.39 -9.62
N ASP A 71 12.21 -13.59 -10.14
CA ASP A 71 10.87 -14.16 -10.32
C ASP A 71 10.56 -15.28 -9.32
N ASP A 72 11.50 -15.60 -8.43
CA ASP A 72 11.35 -16.64 -7.41
C ASP A 72 10.88 -16.02 -6.07
N ALA A 73 9.69 -16.41 -5.63
CA ALA A 73 9.13 -15.94 -4.37
C ALA A 73 9.97 -16.35 -3.15
N SER A 74 10.62 -17.52 -3.17
CA SER A 74 11.49 -17.96 -2.06
C SER A 74 12.66 -17.01 -1.88
N VAL A 75 13.34 -16.65 -2.97
CA VAL A 75 14.44 -15.68 -2.99
C VAL A 75 13.95 -14.31 -2.53
N ALA A 76 12.81 -13.86 -3.06
CA ALA A 76 12.24 -12.56 -2.77
C ALA A 76 11.84 -12.39 -1.30
N PHE A 77 11.33 -13.43 -0.65
CA PHE A 77 10.87 -13.36 0.75
C PHE A 77 11.89 -13.84 1.78
N GLN A 78 13.03 -14.41 1.36
CA GLN A 78 14.11 -14.80 2.27
C GLN A 78 14.56 -13.64 3.17
N ASP A 79 14.50 -13.86 4.49
CA ASP A 79 14.85 -12.91 5.55
C ASP A 79 14.11 -11.56 5.47
N CYS A 80 12.90 -11.55 4.88
CA CYS A 80 12.11 -10.33 4.70
C CYS A 80 11.61 -9.76 6.04
N ASP A 81 11.84 -8.46 6.29
CA ASP A 81 11.29 -7.70 7.42
C ASP A 81 9.99 -6.96 7.06
N TYR A 82 9.89 -6.47 5.82
CA TYR A 82 8.72 -5.73 5.33
C TYR A 82 8.36 -6.17 3.91
N ALA A 83 7.11 -6.53 3.67
CA ALA A 83 6.63 -6.92 2.34
C ALA A 83 5.51 -6.00 1.85
N PHE A 84 5.71 -5.44 0.65
CA PHE A 84 4.69 -4.71 -0.12
C PHE A 84 4.18 -5.63 -1.23
N LEU A 85 3.02 -6.24 -1.03
CA LEU A 85 2.39 -7.11 -2.02
C LEU A 85 1.55 -6.27 -2.98
N VAL A 86 2.18 -5.75 -4.03
CA VAL A 86 1.59 -4.83 -5.00
C VAL A 86 1.11 -5.55 -6.26
N GLY A 87 1.88 -6.53 -6.73
CA GLY A 87 1.55 -7.34 -7.89
C GLY A 87 0.29 -8.17 -7.66
N ALA A 88 -0.74 -7.91 -8.48
CA ALA A 88 -1.99 -8.65 -8.52
C ALA A 88 -2.45 -8.78 -9.97
N LYS A 89 -3.27 -9.79 -10.25
CA LYS A 89 -3.83 -9.97 -11.59
C LYS A 89 -4.82 -8.84 -11.87
N PRO A 90 -4.60 -8.00 -12.90
CA PRO A 90 -5.56 -6.96 -13.25
C PRO A 90 -6.81 -7.58 -13.88
N ARG A 91 -7.96 -6.93 -13.71
CA ARG A 91 -9.19 -7.36 -14.37
C ARG A 91 -9.10 -7.09 -15.87
N GLY A 92 -9.15 -8.14 -16.68
CA GLY A 92 -9.15 -8.06 -18.14
C GLY A 92 -10.55 -7.90 -18.75
N PRO A 93 -10.66 -7.51 -20.04
CA PRO A 93 -11.92 -7.52 -20.77
C PRO A 93 -12.56 -8.91 -20.75
N GLY A 94 -13.87 -9.00 -20.44
CA GLY A 94 -14.61 -10.26 -20.39
C GLY A 94 -14.33 -11.16 -19.19
N MET A 95 -13.48 -10.74 -18.25
CA MET A 95 -13.17 -11.53 -17.05
C MET A 95 -14.29 -11.42 -16.01
N GLU A 96 -14.81 -12.58 -15.59
CA GLU A 96 -15.76 -12.68 -14.50
C GLU A 96 -15.09 -12.38 -13.15
N ARG A 97 -15.89 -11.98 -12.17
CA ARG A 97 -15.37 -11.69 -10.82
C ARG A 97 -14.76 -12.94 -10.18
N SER A 98 -15.31 -14.12 -10.43
CA SER A 98 -14.79 -15.40 -9.95
C SER A 98 -13.39 -15.67 -10.48
N ASP A 99 -13.16 -15.46 -11.78
CA ASP A 99 -11.88 -15.76 -12.43
C ASP A 99 -10.76 -14.86 -11.91
N LEU A 100 -11.10 -13.58 -11.67
CA LEU A 100 -10.20 -12.62 -11.03
C LEU A 100 -9.83 -13.06 -9.61
N LEU A 101 -10.81 -13.55 -8.84
CA LEU A 101 -10.58 -14.01 -7.48
C LEU A 101 -9.72 -15.28 -7.45
N ILE A 102 -9.99 -16.26 -8.32
CA ILE A 102 -9.19 -17.49 -8.42
C ILE A 102 -7.76 -17.15 -8.82
N GLY A 103 -7.57 -16.35 -9.87
CA GLY A 103 -6.23 -15.99 -10.33
C GLY A 103 -5.41 -15.21 -9.29
N ASN A 104 -6.07 -14.35 -8.48
CA ASN A 104 -5.38 -13.72 -7.35
C ASN A 104 -5.17 -14.69 -6.18
N ALA A 105 -6.11 -15.61 -5.92
CA ALA A 105 -5.93 -16.61 -4.87
C ALA A 105 -4.67 -17.45 -5.09
N ASP A 106 -4.38 -17.86 -6.33
CA ASP A 106 -3.15 -18.61 -6.65
C ASP A 106 -1.89 -17.79 -6.35
N ILE A 107 -1.87 -16.51 -6.75
CA ILE A 107 -0.76 -15.58 -6.51
C ILE A 107 -0.52 -15.39 -5.00
N PHE A 108 -1.57 -15.02 -4.27
CA PHE A 108 -1.45 -14.64 -2.87
C PHE A 108 -1.31 -15.84 -1.94
N SER A 109 -1.75 -17.04 -2.34
CA SER A 109 -1.45 -18.30 -1.62
C SER A 109 0.01 -18.68 -1.79
N THR A 110 0.55 -18.59 -3.00
CA THR A 110 1.98 -18.84 -3.28
C THR A 110 2.88 -17.87 -2.51
N GLN A 111 2.55 -16.57 -2.52
CA GLN A 111 3.27 -15.57 -1.74
C GLN A 111 3.13 -15.81 -0.22
N GLY A 112 1.95 -16.22 0.25
CA GLY A 112 1.73 -16.60 1.65
C GLY A 112 2.64 -17.75 2.09
N ASN A 113 2.70 -18.82 1.31
CA ASN A 113 3.59 -19.96 1.59
C ASN A 113 5.07 -19.53 1.61
N ALA A 114 5.50 -18.73 0.63
CA ALA A 114 6.88 -18.25 0.58
C ALA A 114 7.23 -17.35 1.79
N ILE A 115 6.30 -16.48 2.23
CA ILE A 115 6.44 -15.71 3.47
C ILE A 115 6.54 -16.65 4.68
N ASN A 116 5.68 -17.67 4.75
CA ASN A 116 5.67 -18.63 5.85
C ASN A 116 7.02 -19.35 6.03
N GLU A 117 7.61 -19.76 4.91
CA GLU A 117 8.81 -20.58 4.88
C GLU A 117 10.09 -19.75 5.06
N HIS A 118 10.14 -18.56 4.45
CA HIS A 118 11.40 -17.84 4.25
C HIS A 118 11.52 -16.48 4.95
N ALA A 119 10.41 -15.85 5.34
CA ALA A 119 10.45 -14.52 5.94
C ALA A 119 10.82 -14.55 7.44
N ASN A 120 11.17 -13.37 7.97
CA ASN A 120 11.27 -13.22 9.42
C ASN A 120 9.91 -13.42 10.09
N ARG A 121 9.90 -14.05 11.27
CA ARG A 121 8.66 -14.33 12.02
C ARG A 121 7.89 -13.06 12.43
N ASN A 122 8.58 -11.93 12.53
CA ASN A 122 8.02 -10.62 12.86
C ASN A 122 7.87 -9.71 11.62
N ILE A 123 7.79 -10.28 10.42
CA ILE A 123 7.56 -9.54 9.18
C ILE A 123 6.33 -8.62 9.28
N LYS A 124 6.35 -7.46 8.63
CA LYS A 124 5.17 -6.62 8.39
C LYS A 124 4.75 -6.69 6.93
N VAL A 125 3.58 -7.25 6.66
CA VAL A 125 3.04 -7.47 5.31
C VAL A 125 1.92 -6.49 5.03
N LEU A 126 2.07 -5.71 3.96
CA LEU A 126 1.05 -4.80 3.43
C LEU A 126 0.62 -5.24 2.03
N VAL A 127 -0.66 -5.59 1.90
CA VAL A 127 -1.28 -5.89 0.62
C VAL A 127 -1.87 -4.63 -0.01
N VAL A 128 -1.38 -4.32 -1.21
CA VAL A 128 -1.81 -3.20 -2.05
C VAL A 128 -2.56 -3.71 -3.30
N GLY A 129 -2.15 -4.86 -3.83
CA GLY A 129 -2.75 -5.48 -5.00
C GLY A 129 -4.21 -5.86 -4.77
N ASN A 130 -5.10 -5.44 -5.67
CA ASN A 130 -6.53 -5.59 -5.50
C ASN A 130 -7.07 -6.98 -5.86
N PRO A 131 -8.11 -7.49 -5.18
CA PRO A 131 -8.83 -6.89 -4.04
C PRO A 131 -8.08 -7.00 -2.70
N ALA A 132 -7.56 -5.89 -2.18
CA ALA A 132 -6.52 -5.89 -1.14
C ALA A 132 -6.92 -6.64 0.15
N ASN A 133 -8.12 -6.42 0.68
CA ASN A 133 -8.56 -7.05 1.93
C ASN A 133 -8.68 -8.58 1.79
N THR A 134 -9.26 -9.06 0.69
CA THR A 134 -9.41 -10.50 0.44
C THR A 134 -8.07 -11.14 0.12
N ASN A 135 -7.22 -10.47 -0.65
CA ASN A 135 -5.86 -10.95 -0.93
C ASN A 135 -5.04 -11.05 0.36
N ALA A 136 -5.13 -10.07 1.27
CA ALA A 136 -4.50 -10.14 2.59
C ALA A 136 -5.00 -11.33 3.42
N LEU A 137 -6.31 -11.59 3.42
CA LEU A 137 -6.88 -12.78 4.06
C LEU A 137 -6.29 -14.07 3.48
N ILE A 138 -6.20 -14.18 2.15
CA ILE A 138 -5.64 -15.37 1.48
C ILE A 138 -4.16 -15.55 1.84
N THR A 139 -3.35 -14.49 1.76
CA THR A 139 -1.93 -14.55 2.13
C THR A 139 -1.75 -15.00 3.58
N MET A 140 -2.50 -14.38 4.51
CA MET A 140 -2.49 -14.72 5.93
C MET A 140 -2.90 -16.19 6.16
N SER A 141 -3.93 -16.68 5.48
CA SER A 141 -4.39 -18.08 5.61
C SER A 141 -3.39 -19.11 5.09
N ASN A 142 -2.46 -18.71 4.22
CA ASN A 142 -1.38 -19.56 3.72
C ASN A 142 -0.04 -19.31 4.43
N ALA A 143 -0.04 -18.55 5.53
CA ALA A 143 1.14 -18.30 6.35
C ALA A 143 0.89 -18.61 7.84
N PRO A 144 0.58 -19.88 8.20
CA PRO A 144 0.14 -20.26 9.55
C PRO A 144 1.19 -20.05 10.65
N ASP A 145 2.48 -19.97 10.31
CA ASP A 145 3.58 -19.80 11.25
C ASP A 145 3.96 -18.32 11.49
N ILE A 146 3.21 -17.38 10.90
CA ILE A 146 3.37 -15.93 11.09
C ILE A 146 2.16 -15.42 11.87
N ASP A 147 2.37 -14.49 12.81
CA ASP A 147 1.26 -13.87 13.55
C ASP A 147 0.27 -13.24 12.54
N PRO A 148 -1.02 -13.60 12.55
CA PRO A 148 -2.04 -12.99 11.70
C PRO A 148 -2.07 -11.46 11.72
N LYS A 149 -1.66 -10.82 12.83
CA LYS A 149 -1.55 -9.35 12.96
C LYS A 149 -0.44 -8.73 12.10
N SER A 150 0.43 -9.57 11.53
CA SER A 150 1.47 -9.19 10.58
C SER A 150 0.94 -8.96 9.17
N PHE A 151 -0.34 -9.22 8.90
CA PHE A 151 -0.96 -9.05 7.59
C PHE A 151 -1.98 -7.91 7.62
N THR A 152 -1.79 -6.94 6.73
CA THR A 152 -2.64 -5.76 6.61
C THR A 152 -3.02 -5.52 5.15
N ALA A 153 -4.15 -4.86 4.94
CA ALA A 153 -4.59 -4.39 3.62
C ALA A 153 -4.62 -2.87 3.58
N MET A 154 -4.24 -2.28 2.45
CA MET A 154 -4.08 -0.83 2.36
C MET A 154 -5.42 -0.08 2.24
N MET A 155 -5.88 0.52 3.34
CA MET A 155 -6.97 1.52 3.35
C MET A 155 -6.47 2.97 3.37
N ARG A 156 -5.14 3.16 3.48
CA ARG A 156 -4.52 4.47 3.76
C ARG A 156 -4.69 5.48 2.62
N LEU A 157 -4.78 5.02 1.37
CA LEU A 157 -5.01 5.93 0.25
C LEU A 157 -6.39 6.58 0.33
N ASP A 158 -7.40 5.82 0.71
CA ASP A 158 -8.76 6.35 0.83
C ASP A 158 -8.89 7.24 2.07
N HIS A 159 -8.17 6.90 3.15
CA HIS A 159 -8.02 7.79 4.31
C HIS A 159 -7.39 9.13 3.89
N ASN A 160 -6.25 9.11 3.20
CA ASN A 160 -5.57 10.33 2.73
C ASN A 160 -6.46 11.15 1.76
N ARG A 161 -7.27 10.49 0.93
CA ARG A 161 -8.24 11.16 0.04
C ARG A 161 -9.38 11.81 0.82
N ALA A 162 -9.88 11.14 1.86
CA ALA A 162 -10.90 11.67 2.75
C ALA A 162 -10.38 12.88 3.53
N LEU A 163 -9.16 12.82 4.07
CA LEU A 163 -8.46 13.96 4.67
C LEU A 163 -8.42 15.15 3.70
N ALA A 164 -7.98 14.94 2.46
CA ALA A 164 -7.91 16.01 1.46
C ALA A 164 -9.28 16.62 1.10
N GLN A 165 -10.34 15.80 1.01
CA GLN A 165 -11.70 16.30 0.75
C GLN A 165 -12.25 17.12 1.91
N LEU A 166 -12.05 16.67 3.16
CA LEU A 166 -12.50 17.39 4.34
C LEU A 166 -11.73 18.71 4.52
N ALA A 167 -10.41 18.69 4.30
CA ALA A 167 -9.55 19.87 4.31
C ALA A 167 -10.05 20.92 3.30
N GLY A 168 -10.28 20.51 2.05
CA GLY A 168 -10.79 21.40 1.01
C GLY A 168 -12.20 21.95 1.29
N LYS A 169 -13.06 21.19 1.99
CA LYS A 169 -14.41 21.66 2.35
C LYS A 169 -14.40 22.68 3.49
N THR A 170 -13.46 22.54 4.41
CA THR A 170 -13.37 23.36 5.63
C THR A 170 -12.36 24.50 5.51
N ASP A 171 -11.73 24.65 4.34
CA ASP A 171 -10.65 25.61 4.07
C ASP A 171 -9.54 25.53 5.13
N SER A 172 -9.17 24.29 5.49
CA SER A 172 -8.16 23.99 6.50
C SER A 172 -6.99 23.22 5.91
N HIS A 173 -5.83 23.29 6.58
CA HIS A 173 -4.69 22.47 6.21
C HIS A 173 -4.89 21.02 6.69
N VAL A 174 -4.45 20.04 5.90
CA VAL A 174 -4.65 18.62 6.20
C VAL A 174 -4.07 18.17 7.54
N SER A 175 -2.98 18.81 7.98
CA SER A 175 -2.35 18.54 9.29
C SER A 175 -3.19 18.98 10.49
N GLY A 176 -4.23 19.79 10.27
CA GLY A 176 -5.18 20.18 11.29
C GLY A 176 -6.28 19.14 11.52
N ILE A 177 -6.33 18.09 10.71
CA ILE A 177 -7.35 17.04 10.78
C ILE A 177 -6.81 15.84 11.55
N LYS A 178 -7.58 15.34 12.52
CA LYS A 178 -7.25 14.16 13.34
C LYS A 178 -8.43 13.21 13.42
N LYS A 179 -8.18 11.93 13.75
CA LYS A 179 -9.23 10.93 14.08
C LYS A 179 -10.22 10.66 12.95
N LEU A 180 -9.79 10.85 11.70
CA LEU A 180 -10.58 10.45 10.53
C LEU A 180 -10.46 8.95 10.34
N THR A 181 -11.57 8.25 10.09
CA THR A 181 -11.56 6.79 9.96
C THR A 181 -12.14 6.36 8.62
N ILE A 182 -11.56 5.33 8.01
CA ILE A 182 -12.19 4.61 6.91
C ILE A 182 -12.53 3.21 7.40
N TRP A 183 -13.81 2.84 7.29
CA TRP A 183 -14.28 1.50 7.64
C TRP A 183 -14.50 0.62 6.41
N GLY A 184 -14.34 -0.69 6.60
CA GLY A 184 -14.75 -1.72 5.65
C GLY A 184 -13.69 -2.09 4.60
N ASN A 185 -14.18 -2.46 3.42
CA ASN A 185 -13.38 -3.05 2.34
C ASN A 185 -12.83 -1.98 1.38
N HIS A 186 -11.62 -2.14 0.85
CA HIS A 186 -11.06 -1.27 -0.20
C HIS A 186 -11.83 -1.45 -1.52
N SER A 187 -12.94 -0.74 -1.61
CA SER A 187 -13.92 -0.81 -2.70
C SER A 187 -14.93 0.33 -2.55
N THR A 188 -15.92 0.38 -3.44
CA THR A 188 -17.02 1.35 -3.37
C THR A 188 -17.93 1.18 -2.15
N THR A 189 -17.76 0.13 -1.34
CA THR A 189 -18.52 -0.06 -0.09
C THR A 189 -17.78 0.41 1.15
N GLN A 190 -16.61 1.03 1.01
CA GLN A 190 -15.92 1.65 2.14
C GLN A 190 -16.73 2.83 2.70
N TYR A 191 -16.56 3.11 3.98
CA TYR A 191 -17.24 4.20 4.67
C TYR A 191 -16.23 5.19 5.26
N PRO A 192 -16.06 6.36 4.61
CA PRO A 192 -15.32 7.50 5.18
C PRO A 192 -16.11 8.15 6.31
N ASP A 193 -15.59 8.02 7.52
CA ASP A 193 -16.23 8.46 8.76
C ASP A 193 -15.52 9.67 9.36
N ILE A 194 -16.30 10.73 9.60
CA ILE A 194 -15.84 11.97 10.21
C ILE A 194 -16.57 12.29 11.53
N HIS A 195 -17.34 11.36 12.10
CA HIS A 195 -18.09 11.59 13.35
C HIS A 195 -17.19 11.77 14.56
N HIS A 196 -16.00 11.17 14.53
CA HIS A 196 -14.97 11.33 15.56
C HIS A 196 -13.82 12.23 15.13
N ALA A 197 -13.83 12.67 13.86
CA ALA A 197 -12.79 13.50 13.32
C ALA A 197 -12.88 14.92 13.90
N THR A 198 -11.72 15.57 14.01
CA THR A 198 -11.62 16.99 14.35
C THR A 198 -10.89 17.74 13.25
N VAL A 199 -11.20 19.03 13.09
CA VAL A 199 -10.51 19.97 12.23
C VAL A 199 -10.12 21.17 13.09
N ASN A 200 -8.83 21.36 13.31
CA ASN A 200 -8.29 22.38 14.23
C ASN A 200 -8.99 22.32 15.60
N ASP A 201 -9.07 21.10 16.16
CA ASP A 201 -9.71 20.76 17.45
C ASP A 201 -11.24 20.99 17.53
N GLN A 202 -11.89 21.35 16.41
CA GLN A 202 -13.36 21.43 16.32
C GLN A 202 -13.93 20.14 15.72
N ILE A 203 -15.07 19.68 16.23
CA ILE A 203 -15.74 18.45 15.74
C ILE A 203 -16.09 18.62 14.26
N ALA A 204 -15.63 17.73 13.40
CA ALA A 204 -15.78 17.87 11.94
C ALA A 204 -17.25 17.94 11.49
N THR A 205 -18.15 17.19 12.14
CA THR A 205 -19.60 17.21 11.84
C THR A 205 -20.30 18.51 12.21
N SER A 206 -19.68 19.37 13.02
CA SER A 206 -20.19 20.73 13.29
C SER A 206 -19.85 21.72 12.17
N LEU A 207 -18.90 21.38 11.30
CA LEU A 207 -18.38 22.25 10.23
C LEU A 207 -18.96 21.94 8.85
N VAL A 208 -19.64 20.80 8.71
CA VAL A 208 -20.18 20.34 7.44
C VAL A 208 -21.61 19.82 7.62
N SER A 209 -22.45 19.98 6.59
CA SER A 209 -23.80 19.45 6.62
C SER A 209 -23.84 17.95 6.37
N LEU A 210 -24.86 17.28 6.92
CA LEU A 210 -25.15 15.87 6.64
C LEU A 210 -25.36 15.62 5.13
N ASP A 211 -26.05 16.55 4.46
CA ASP A 211 -26.27 16.50 3.01
C ASP A 211 -24.94 16.49 2.23
N TRP A 212 -23.99 17.35 2.60
CA TRP A 212 -22.67 17.33 1.97
C TRP A 212 -21.93 16.02 2.24
N MET A 213 -22.02 15.49 3.46
CA MET A 213 -21.39 14.21 3.81
C MET A 213 -21.91 13.05 2.94
N GLN A 214 -23.23 12.92 2.82
CA GLN A 214 -23.90 11.83 2.13
C GLN A 214 -23.80 11.95 0.60
N ASN A 215 -24.07 13.14 0.06
CA ASN A 215 -24.24 13.33 -1.38
C ASN A 215 -22.95 13.79 -2.08
N ASN A 216 -21.92 14.20 -1.34
CA ASN A 216 -20.67 14.69 -1.92
C ASN A 216 -19.44 13.97 -1.35
N PHE A 217 -19.20 14.03 -0.05
CA PHE A 217 -17.97 13.53 0.57
C PHE A 217 -17.75 12.04 0.34
N ILE A 218 -18.70 11.20 0.76
CA ILE A 218 -18.60 9.74 0.65
C ILE A 218 -18.47 9.31 -0.83
N PRO A 219 -19.37 9.75 -1.76
CA PRO A 219 -19.23 9.40 -3.17
C PRO A 219 -17.92 9.90 -3.81
N ASN A 220 -17.44 11.10 -3.46
CA ASN A 220 -16.22 11.64 -4.02
C ASN A 220 -14.97 10.86 -3.61
N VAL A 221 -14.90 10.39 -2.35
CA VAL A 221 -13.81 9.52 -1.89
C VAL A 221 -13.85 8.19 -2.63
N GLN A 222 -15.02 7.53 -2.66
CA GLN A 222 -15.23 6.24 -3.33
C GLN A 222 -14.89 6.29 -4.83
N GLN A 223 -15.18 7.41 -5.51
CA GLN A 223 -14.96 7.58 -6.95
C GLN A 223 -13.63 8.28 -7.30
N ARG A 224 -12.78 8.62 -6.31
CA ARG A 224 -11.58 9.41 -6.55
C ARG A 224 -10.59 8.71 -7.49
N GLY A 225 -10.45 7.40 -7.38
CA GLY A 225 -9.61 6.60 -8.28
C GLY A 225 -10.05 6.72 -9.74
N ALA A 226 -11.35 6.56 -10.01
CA ALA A 226 -11.92 6.71 -11.35
C ALA A 226 -11.72 8.12 -11.91
N LYS A 227 -11.93 9.17 -11.09
CA LYS A 227 -11.66 10.56 -11.49
C LYS A 227 -10.19 10.80 -11.89
N ILE A 228 -9.24 10.18 -11.20
CA ILE A 228 -7.81 10.29 -11.56
C ILE A 228 -7.52 9.59 -12.89
N ILE A 229 -8.08 8.40 -13.10
CA ILE A 229 -7.93 7.67 -14.37
C ILE A 229 -8.52 8.48 -15.51
N GLN A 230 -9.71 9.03 -15.35
CA GLN A 230 -10.35 9.88 -16.36
C GLN A 230 -9.48 11.10 -16.71
N ALA A 231 -8.85 11.73 -15.72
CA ALA A 231 -8.03 12.92 -15.93
C ALA A 231 -6.65 12.62 -16.52
N ARG A 232 -6.00 11.52 -16.14
CA ARG A 232 -4.59 11.22 -16.50
C ARG A 232 -4.44 10.14 -17.57
N GLY A 233 -5.49 9.37 -17.85
CA GLY A 233 -5.41 8.12 -18.61
C GLY A 233 -4.66 7.00 -17.90
N LEU A 234 -4.20 7.22 -16.65
CA LEU A 234 -3.37 6.30 -15.88
C LEU A 234 -3.86 6.19 -14.44
N SER A 235 -3.50 5.07 -13.79
CA SER A 235 -3.80 4.84 -12.38
C SER A 235 -3.13 5.87 -11.45
N SER A 236 -3.63 5.99 -10.22
CA SER A 236 -3.12 6.92 -9.21
C SER A 236 -1.87 6.39 -8.47
N ALA A 237 -0.88 5.91 -9.23
CA ALA A 237 0.25 5.15 -8.71
C ALA A 237 1.08 5.91 -7.66
N ALA A 238 1.44 7.17 -7.91
CA ALA A 238 2.25 7.96 -6.98
C ALA A 238 1.56 8.15 -5.61
N SER A 239 0.26 8.46 -5.60
CA SER A 239 -0.49 8.59 -4.35
C SER A 239 -0.68 7.24 -3.64
N ALA A 240 -0.81 6.14 -4.37
CA ALA A 240 -0.90 4.80 -3.80
C ALA A 240 0.42 4.39 -3.13
N ALA A 241 1.56 4.63 -3.79
CA ALA A 241 2.89 4.41 -3.20
C ALA A 241 3.11 5.28 -1.96
N SER A 242 2.64 6.54 -1.97
CA SER A 242 2.71 7.40 -0.78
C SER A 242 1.93 6.82 0.39
N ALA A 243 0.70 6.39 0.14
CA ALA A 243 -0.15 5.81 1.17
C ALA A 243 0.41 4.49 1.72
N ALA A 244 1.07 3.68 0.88
CA ALA A 244 1.72 2.45 1.31
C ALA A 244 2.93 2.74 2.23
N ILE A 245 3.73 3.75 1.90
CA ILE A 245 4.82 4.21 2.77
C ILE A 245 4.27 4.73 4.10
N ASP A 246 3.26 5.62 4.06
CA ASP A 246 2.65 6.16 5.27
C ASP A 246 2.08 5.04 6.16
N HIS A 247 1.46 4.03 5.55
CA HIS A 247 0.92 2.86 6.27
C HIS A 247 2.00 2.12 7.05
N ILE A 248 3.08 1.67 6.39
CA ILE A 248 4.14 0.92 7.06
C ILE A 248 4.89 1.80 8.05
N ARG A 249 5.14 3.08 7.72
CA ARG A 249 5.85 4.01 8.60
C ARG A 249 5.11 4.19 9.92
N ASP A 250 3.82 4.49 9.89
CA ASP A 250 3.05 4.72 11.12
C ASP A 250 2.85 3.40 11.89
N TRP A 251 2.77 2.25 11.20
CA TRP A 251 2.78 0.95 11.87
C TRP A 251 4.14 0.59 12.51
N THR A 252 5.23 1.21 12.06
CA THR A 252 6.59 0.94 12.57
C THR A 252 6.96 1.89 13.69
N PHE A 253 6.65 3.17 13.55
CA PHE A 253 7.09 4.23 14.46
C PHE A 253 5.97 4.78 15.36
N GLY A 254 4.74 4.30 15.18
CA GLY A 254 3.55 4.80 15.86
C GLY A 254 2.85 5.90 15.05
N SER A 255 1.57 6.10 15.37
CA SER A 255 0.80 7.25 14.88
C SER A 255 1.16 8.51 15.65
N ALA A 256 0.74 9.67 15.13
CA ALA A 256 0.86 10.92 15.86
C ALA A 256 -0.03 10.92 17.12
N ASP A 257 0.38 11.69 18.13
CA ASP A 257 -0.39 11.81 19.37
C ASP A 257 -1.82 12.32 19.11
N ASN A 258 -2.80 11.58 19.62
CA ASN A 258 -4.23 11.85 19.47
C ASN A 258 -4.78 11.75 18.04
N ASP A 259 -4.11 11.01 17.16
CA ASP A 259 -4.62 10.62 15.84
C ASP A 259 -5.38 9.28 15.85
#